data_AF-A0A2V2MV30-F1
#
_entry.id   AF-A0A2V2MV30-F1
#
_cell.length_a   1.000
_cell.length_b   1.000
_cell.length_c   1.000
_cell.angle_alpha   90.00
_cell.angle_beta   90.00
_cell.angle_gamma   90.00
#
_symmetry.space_group_name_H-M   'P 1'
#
loop_
_entity.id
_entity.type
_entity.pdbx_description
1 polymer ?
#
loop_
_entity_poly.entity_id
_entity_poly.type
_entity_poly.pdbx_seq_one_letter_code
_entity_poly.pdbx_strand_id
1 'polypeptide(L)'
;MNTERRLIRDGHLLGRCLLASLTMLILSTAITTATPSFYPNEGKIPLKVQFSLPGGESCDSVKWDFGDGNSSSEVNPSYSYTRMSFFYPLCVCTLPGATVTYSFGKIVPENAVFKGVDDTPQTPTDVKVDAKSDSLDLQGLIKQGNAFYNLGLYDYAAASYKSAIQKSGSDPQILAKYGDILVGLSRWEEAKNAYNQSLSLKQDTDVLNSYGGALVQLKKYEESLVAFNQSLVMEPSNPGAWAGTARADLGLKQVNESAVAFKKSLDIDASQPLVWKEYGDVLLKSDNNNDAITAYEKAIAQGVSGADIYISYGGALRKVGRNAEAENAIATARSMQSKLYISNIDGNVHCTAGGAMA
;
A
#
# COMPACT_ATOMS: atom_id res chain seq x y z
N MET A 1 -1.36 51.51 -29.38
CA MET A 1 -2.44 50.56 -29.02
C MET A 1 -1.79 49.19 -28.86
N ASN A 2 -1.17 48.92 -27.72
CA ASN A 2 -1.76 48.39 -26.48
C ASN A 2 -2.15 46.90 -26.59
N THR A 3 -1.19 45.98 -26.41
CA THR A 3 -1.31 44.77 -25.56
C THR A 3 0.00 43.95 -25.49
N GLU A 4 1.13 44.59 -25.15
CA GLU A 4 2.33 43.87 -24.68
C GLU A 4 2.94 44.66 -23.53
N ARG A 5 2.36 44.52 -22.33
CA ARG A 5 2.91 44.90 -21.02
C ARG A 5 1.78 44.83 -19.99
N ARG A 6 1.62 43.67 -19.35
CA ARG A 6 1.10 43.47 -17.99
C ARG A 6 0.83 41.98 -17.80
N LEU A 7 1.82 41.26 -17.30
CA LEU A 7 1.69 40.07 -16.45
C LEU A 7 3.06 39.75 -15.81
N ILE A 8 3.84 40.79 -15.49
CA ILE A 8 4.99 40.74 -14.57
C ILE A 8 4.68 41.75 -13.47
N ARG A 9 3.78 41.35 -12.57
CA ARG A 9 3.56 41.91 -11.23
C ARG A 9 2.45 41.09 -10.62
N ASP A 10 2.85 40.05 -9.91
CA ASP A 10 2.28 39.60 -8.63
C ASP A 10 3.19 38.53 -8.04
N GLY A 11 4.48 38.90 -7.92
CA GLY A 11 5.41 38.25 -7.01
C GLY A 11 5.11 38.70 -5.59
N HIS A 12 3.98 38.28 -5.03
CA HIS A 12 3.63 38.49 -3.61
C HIS A 12 2.58 37.49 -3.09
N LEU A 13 2.57 36.24 -3.59
CA LEU A 13 1.73 35.16 -3.04
C LEU A 13 2.52 33.91 -2.60
N LEU A 14 3.86 33.91 -2.68
CA LEU A 14 4.70 32.82 -2.16
C LEU A 14 5.05 32.96 -0.66
N GLY A 15 4.41 33.89 0.04
CA GLY A 15 4.71 34.21 1.43
C GLY A 15 3.47 34.18 2.30
N ARG A 16 2.88 32.99 2.51
CA ARG A 16 2.03 32.59 3.65
C ARG A 16 1.31 31.27 3.34
N CYS A 17 2.05 30.18 3.39
CA CYS A 17 1.48 28.87 3.73
C CYS A 17 2.49 28.10 4.59
N LEU A 18 3.01 28.78 5.61
CA LEU A 18 3.49 28.15 6.84
C LEU A 18 2.24 27.81 7.66
N LEU A 19 1.63 26.69 7.33
CA LEU A 19 0.94 25.89 8.33
C LEU A 19 1.68 24.57 8.34
N ALA A 20 2.31 24.29 9.47
CA ALA A 20 2.77 22.98 9.85
C ALA A 20 1.55 22.05 9.85
N SER A 21 1.18 21.56 8.68
CA SER A 21 0.39 20.36 8.57
C SER A 21 1.35 19.24 8.86
N LEU A 22 1.44 18.90 10.15
CA LEU A 22 1.90 17.59 10.57
C LEU A 22 0.82 16.61 10.06
N THR A 23 0.80 16.34 8.75
CA THR A 23 0.15 15.14 8.23
C THR A 23 0.97 14.01 8.83
N MET A 24 0.53 13.56 9.99
CA MET A 24 0.82 12.23 10.49
C MET A 24 0.43 11.32 9.33
N LEU A 25 1.43 10.85 8.57
CA LEU A 25 1.18 9.95 7.46
C LEU A 25 0.44 8.78 8.07
N ILE A 26 -0.82 8.65 7.65
CA ILE A 26 -1.61 7.46 7.89
C ILE A 26 -0.69 6.32 7.42
N LEU A 27 -0.39 5.38 8.33
CA LEU A 27 0.14 4.10 7.91
C LEU A 27 -0.94 3.49 7.02
N SER A 28 -0.86 3.75 5.73
CA SER A 28 -0.93 2.63 4.84
C SER A 28 0.52 2.23 4.61
N THR A 29 0.93 1.13 5.23
CA THR A 29 1.33 0.07 4.30
C THR A 29 0.08 -0.12 3.45
N ALA A 30 -0.04 0.65 2.36
CA ALA A 30 -0.70 0.11 1.22
C ALA A 30 0.17 -1.10 0.97
N ILE A 31 -0.24 -2.23 1.54
CA ILE A 31 0.00 -3.50 0.90
C ILE A 31 -0.50 -3.16 -0.49
N THR A 32 0.44 -2.89 -1.40
CA THR A 32 0.12 -2.82 -2.81
C THR A 32 -0.29 -4.25 -3.10
N THR A 33 -1.54 -4.57 -2.75
CA THR A 33 -2.20 -5.78 -3.13
C THR A 33 -2.18 -5.64 -4.63
N ALA A 34 -1.26 -6.35 -5.26
CA ALA A 34 -1.20 -6.37 -6.70
C ALA A 34 -2.63 -6.69 -7.14
N THR A 35 -3.26 -5.76 -7.84
CA THR A 35 -4.65 -5.91 -8.23
C THR A 35 -4.68 -6.92 -9.38
N PRO A 36 -5.74 -7.74 -9.47
CA PRO A 36 -5.94 -8.53 -10.67
C PRO A 36 -5.86 -7.61 -11.88
N SER A 37 -5.23 -8.06 -12.95
CA SER A 37 -4.99 -7.18 -14.08
C SER A 37 -4.76 -7.93 -15.39
N PHE A 38 -4.84 -7.21 -16.49
CA PHE A 38 -4.34 -7.67 -17.78
C PHE A 38 -3.65 -6.54 -18.56
N TYR A 39 -2.76 -6.91 -19.47
CA TYR A 39 -2.18 -5.99 -20.45
C TYR A 39 -1.61 -6.76 -21.65
N PRO A 40 -1.54 -6.15 -22.85
CA PRO A 40 -2.17 -4.89 -23.23
C PRO A 40 -3.68 -5.05 -23.43
N ASN A 41 -4.41 -3.93 -23.51
CA ASN A 41 -5.86 -3.92 -23.75
C ASN A 41 -6.25 -3.75 -25.21
N GLU A 42 -5.32 -3.39 -26.07
CA GLU A 42 -5.54 -3.30 -27.51
C GLU A 42 -4.24 -3.58 -28.27
N GLY A 43 -4.37 -3.89 -29.56
CA GLY A 43 -3.23 -4.00 -30.44
C GLY A 43 -3.43 -4.99 -31.58
N LYS A 44 -2.35 -5.21 -32.32
CA LYS A 44 -2.40 -5.97 -33.56
C LYS A 44 -2.61 -7.47 -33.32
N ILE A 45 -3.50 -8.10 -34.09
CA ILE A 45 -3.65 -9.56 -34.09
C ILE A 45 -2.42 -10.27 -34.73
N PRO A 46 -1.91 -11.37 -34.14
CA PRO A 46 -2.36 -11.97 -32.88
C PRO A 46 -1.96 -11.12 -31.66
N LEU A 47 -2.96 -10.70 -30.88
CA LEU A 47 -2.76 -9.87 -29.70
C LEU A 47 -2.52 -10.76 -28.50
N LYS A 48 -1.27 -10.85 -28.06
CA LYS A 48 -0.87 -11.60 -26.86
C LYS A 48 -1.12 -10.73 -25.62
N VAL A 49 -2.05 -11.17 -24.77
CA VAL A 49 -2.43 -10.52 -23.51
C VAL A 49 -1.94 -11.37 -22.34
N GLN A 50 -1.28 -10.73 -21.38
CA GLN A 50 -0.91 -11.32 -20.11
C GLN A 50 -1.96 -10.98 -19.06
N PHE A 51 -2.47 -12.00 -18.38
CA PHE A 51 -3.40 -11.85 -17.26
C PHE A 51 -2.67 -12.14 -15.94
N SER A 52 -3.14 -11.52 -14.86
CA SER A 52 -2.64 -11.78 -13.52
C SER A 52 -3.76 -11.78 -12.49
N LEU A 53 -3.73 -12.78 -11.60
CA LEU A 53 -4.55 -12.86 -10.40
C LEU A 53 -3.64 -13.02 -9.17
N PRO A 54 -3.14 -11.92 -8.59
CA PRO A 54 -2.37 -11.99 -7.36
C PRO A 54 -3.22 -12.59 -6.23
N GLY A 55 -2.63 -13.50 -5.45
CA GLY A 55 -3.35 -14.28 -4.43
C GLY A 55 -4.16 -15.47 -4.96
N GLY A 56 -4.27 -15.63 -6.28
CA GLY A 56 -5.06 -16.70 -6.91
C GLY A 56 -4.61 -18.12 -6.60
N GLU A 57 -3.36 -18.31 -6.17
CA GLU A 57 -2.83 -19.60 -5.68
C GLU A 57 -3.56 -20.09 -4.41
N SER A 58 -4.26 -19.21 -3.70
CA SER A 58 -5.08 -19.57 -2.55
C SER A 58 -6.48 -20.06 -2.93
N CYS A 59 -6.84 -19.97 -4.22
CA CYS A 59 -8.10 -20.49 -4.72
C CYS A 59 -8.05 -22.02 -4.83
N ASP A 60 -9.18 -22.68 -4.54
CA ASP A 60 -9.36 -24.11 -4.84
C ASP A 60 -9.34 -24.36 -6.36
N SER A 61 -9.84 -23.38 -7.11
CA SER A 61 -9.68 -23.34 -8.56
C SER A 61 -9.78 -21.91 -9.07
N VAL A 62 -9.07 -21.64 -10.17
CA VAL A 62 -9.18 -20.41 -10.95
C VAL A 62 -9.72 -20.79 -12.32
N LYS A 63 -10.64 -19.98 -12.86
CA LYS A 63 -11.12 -20.10 -14.22
C LYS A 63 -11.18 -18.72 -14.88
N TRP A 64 -10.35 -18.55 -15.90
CA TRP A 64 -10.44 -17.45 -16.84
C TRP A 64 -11.38 -17.83 -17.98
N ASP A 65 -12.31 -16.95 -18.33
CA ASP A 65 -13.06 -16.94 -19.58
C ASP A 65 -12.57 -15.73 -20.38
N PHE A 66 -12.03 -15.95 -21.58
CA PHE A 66 -11.47 -14.89 -22.40
C PHE A 66 -12.54 -14.14 -23.23
N GLY A 67 -13.81 -14.54 -23.12
CA GLY A 67 -14.94 -13.90 -23.80
C GLY A 67 -15.08 -14.31 -25.28
N ASP A 68 -14.22 -15.19 -25.78
CA ASP A 68 -14.27 -15.73 -27.15
C ASP A 68 -14.65 -17.22 -27.21
N GLY A 69 -15.00 -17.80 -26.05
CA GLY A 69 -15.32 -19.22 -25.85
C GLY A 69 -14.12 -20.06 -25.36
N ASN A 70 -12.91 -19.51 -25.32
CA ASN A 70 -11.76 -20.16 -24.72
C ASN A 70 -11.59 -19.80 -23.24
N SER A 71 -10.91 -20.69 -22.50
CA SER A 71 -10.69 -20.54 -21.06
C SER A 71 -9.31 -21.04 -20.62
N SER A 72 -8.88 -20.63 -19.44
CA SER A 72 -7.70 -21.17 -18.76
C SER A 72 -7.98 -21.44 -17.28
N SER A 73 -7.23 -22.36 -16.68
CA SER A 73 -7.22 -22.60 -15.23
C SER A 73 -5.91 -22.17 -14.56
N GLU A 74 -4.98 -21.57 -15.30
CA GLU A 74 -3.77 -20.99 -14.74
C GLU A 74 -4.10 -19.70 -13.96
N VAL A 75 -3.33 -19.40 -12.92
CA VAL A 75 -3.49 -18.17 -12.13
C VAL A 75 -3.13 -16.93 -12.96
N ASN A 76 -2.04 -17.01 -13.73
CA ASN A 76 -1.49 -15.90 -14.52
C ASN A 76 -1.31 -16.29 -16.00
N PRO A 77 -2.38 -16.60 -16.75
CA PRO A 77 -2.24 -17.11 -18.11
C PRO A 77 -1.77 -16.03 -19.08
N SER A 78 -1.13 -16.48 -20.15
CA SER A 78 -0.91 -15.69 -21.35
C SER A 78 -1.80 -16.22 -22.48
N TYR A 79 -2.57 -15.36 -23.12
CA TYR A 79 -3.53 -15.75 -24.15
C TYR A 79 -3.43 -14.87 -25.40
N SER A 80 -3.66 -15.45 -26.59
CA SER A 80 -3.52 -14.73 -27.87
C SER A 80 -4.84 -14.65 -28.63
N TYR A 81 -5.37 -13.44 -28.78
CA TYR A 81 -6.55 -13.19 -29.60
C TYR A 81 -6.15 -13.08 -31.07
N THR A 82 -6.77 -13.89 -31.93
CA THR A 82 -6.41 -14.00 -33.36
C THR A 82 -7.47 -13.41 -34.30
N ARG A 83 -8.57 -12.92 -33.75
CA ARG A 83 -9.73 -12.41 -34.49
C ARG A 83 -10.06 -11.00 -34.02
N MET A 84 -10.46 -10.15 -34.95
CA MET A 84 -10.94 -8.81 -34.62
C MET A 84 -12.33 -8.89 -33.99
N SER A 85 -12.46 -8.41 -32.76
CA SER A 85 -13.72 -8.29 -32.02
C SER A 85 -13.49 -7.46 -30.76
N PHE A 86 -14.53 -7.29 -29.95
CA PHE A 86 -14.40 -6.89 -28.56
C PHE A 86 -14.58 -8.11 -27.65
N PHE A 87 -13.67 -8.27 -26.70
CA PHE A 87 -13.68 -9.36 -25.73
C PHE A 87 -13.75 -8.80 -24.31
N TYR A 88 -14.52 -9.46 -23.45
CA TYR A 88 -14.75 -9.04 -22.06
C TYR A 88 -14.38 -10.22 -21.16
N PRO A 89 -13.14 -10.29 -20.67
CA PRO A 89 -12.70 -11.43 -19.90
C PRO A 89 -13.32 -11.43 -18.50
N LEU A 90 -13.48 -12.64 -17.98
CA LEU A 90 -13.94 -12.92 -16.62
C LEU A 90 -12.91 -13.81 -15.93
N CYS A 91 -12.66 -13.57 -14.64
CA CYS A 91 -11.94 -14.52 -13.81
C CYS A 91 -12.82 -14.94 -12.63
N VAL A 92 -12.97 -16.24 -12.43
CA VAL A 92 -13.68 -16.84 -11.30
C VAL A 92 -12.67 -17.57 -10.43
N CYS A 93 -12.54 -17.14 -9.17
CA CYS A 93 -11.79 -17.82 -8.13
C CYS A 93 -12.79 -18.51 -7.19
N THR A 94 -12.67 -19.84 -7.07
CA THR A 94 -13.49 -20.63 -6.15
C THR A 94 -12.71 -20.89 -4.87
N LEU A 95 -13.34 -20.66 -3.73
CA LEU A 95 -12.80 -20.84 -2.38
C LEU A 95 -13.73 -21.77 -1.58
N PRO A 96 -13.32 -22.28 -0.41
CA PRO A 96 -14.22 -23.00 0.47
C PRO A 96 -15.45 -22.15 0.79
N GLY A 97 -16.64 -22.62 0.37
CA GLY A 97 -17.91 -21.94 0.60
C GLY A 97 -18.04 -20.56 -0.04
N ALA A 98 -17.18 -20.17 -1.00
CA ALA A 98 -17.27 -18.88 -1.65
C ALA A 98 -16.81 -18.88 -3.10
N THR A 99 -17.23 -17.85 -3.84
CA THR A 99 -16.78 -17.58 -5.21
C THR A 99 -16.56 -16.09 -5.37
N VAL A 100 -15.40 -15.73 -5.92
CA VAL A 100 -15.06 -14.36 -6.29
C VAL A 100 -15.01 -14.26 -7.81
N THR A 101 -15.78 -13.35 -8.37
CA THR A 101 -15.86 -13.11 -9.81
C THR A 101 -15.34 -11.71 -10.12
N TYR A 102 -14.27 -11.65 -10.91
CA TYR A 102 -13.67 -10.42 -11.43
C TYR A 102 -14.10 -10.23 -12.88
N SER A 103 -14.80 -9.13 -13.16
CA SER A 103 -15.18 -8.74 -14.52
C SER A 103 -14.25 -7.64 -15.01
N PHE A 104 -13.72 -7.80 -16.21
CA PHE A 104 -12.74 -6.89 -16.78
C PHE A 104 -13.31 -6.04 -17.92
N GLY A 105 -12.63 -4.94 -18.21
CA GLY A 105 -12.92 -4.07 -19.35
C GLY A 105 -12.63 -4.74 -20.70
N LYS A 106 -12.96 -4.02 -21.77
CA LYS A 106 -12.81 -4.50 -23.15
C LYS A 106 -11.33 -4.77 -23.51
N ILE A 107 -11.11 -5.82 -24.29
CA ILE A 107 -9.88 -6.05 -25.07
C ILE A 107 -10.20 -5.85 -26.55
N VAL A 108 -9.32 -5.14 -27.28
CA VAL A 108 -9.51 -4.76 -28.68
C VAL A 108 -8.35 -5.27 -29.57
N PRO A 109 -8.43 -6.53 -30.04
CA PRO A 109 -7.51 -7.03 -31.06
C PRO A 109 -7.93 -6.50 -32.45
N GLU A 110 -6.99 -5.93 -33.18
CA GLU A 110 -7.25 -5.27 -34.46
C GLU A 110 -6.15 -5.49 -35.52
N ASN A 111 -6.36 -5.02 -36.74
CA ASN A 111 -5.41 -5.19 -37.85
C ASN A 111 -4.41 -4.03 -38.01
N ALA A 112 -4.60 -2.92 -37.29
CA ALA A 112 -3.76 -1.74 -37.39
C ALA A 112 -2.66 -1.74 -36.30
N VAL A 113 -1.63 -0.92 -36.52
CA VAL A 113 -0.60 -0.62 -35.51
C VAL A 113 -0.90 0.77 -34.99
N PHE A 114 -1.49 0.89 -33.80
CA PHE A 114 -1.60 2.19 -33.14
C PHE A 114 -0.23 2.71 -32.72
N LYS A 115 0.01 4.01 -32.93
CA LYS A 115 1.14 4.71 -32.33
C LYS A 115 0.77 5.08 -30.90
N GLY A 116 1.28 4.33 -29.93
CA GLY A 116 1.07 4.55 -28.50
C GLY A 116 0.16 3.48 -27.90
N VAL A 117 0.69 2.26 -27.72
CA VAL A 117 0.02 1.22 -26.95
C VAL A 117 -0.02 1.71 -25.50
N ASP A 118 -1.20 1.75 -24.91
CA ASP A 118 -1.34 1.98 -23.49
C ASP A 118 -0.84 0.73 -22.74
N ASP A 119 0.43 0.78 -22.29
CA ASP A 119 1.07 -0.28 -21.52
C ASP A 119 0.58 -0.32 -20.06
N THR A 120 -0.45 0.44 -19.68
CA THR A 120 -0.99 0.41 -18.32
C THR A 120 -1.76 -0.89 -18.07
N PRO A 121 -1.43 -1.65 -17.01
CA PRO A 121 -2.22 -2.78 -16.59
C PRO A 121 -3.66 -2.36 -16.27
N GLN A 122 -4.63 -3.00 -16.92
CA GLN A 122 -6.04 -2.74 -16.70
C GLN A 122 -6.57 -3.57 -15.54
N THR A 123 -7.29 -2.94 -14.61
CA THR A 123 -7.90 -3.61 -13.44
C THR A 123 -9.35 -4.03 -13.71
N PRO A 124 -9.94 -4.93 -12.89
CA PRO A 124 -11.36 -5.26 -12.97
C PRO A 124 -12.25 -4.03 -12.88
N THR A 125 -13.33 -4.03 -13.65
CA THR A 125 -14.39 -3.01 -13.58
C THR A 125 -15.44 -3.36 -12.51
N ASP A 126 -15.55 -4.63 -12.14
CA ASP A 126 -16.49 -5.12 -11.13
C ASP A 126 -15.92 -6.35 -10.42
N VAL A 127 -16.17 -6.45 -9.11
CA VAL A 127 -15.77 -7.58 -8.26
C VAL A 127 -16.97 -8.03 -7.47
N LYS A 128 -17.45 -9.25 -7.74
CA LYS A 128 -18.57 -9.86 -7.04
C LYS A 128 -18.10 -11.00 -6.16
N VAL A 129 -18.55 -11.00 -4.91
CA VAL A 129 -18.24 -12.06 -3.94
C VAL A 129 -19.55 -12.69 -3.47
N ASP A 130 -19.70 -14.00 -3.70
CA ASP A 130 -20.73 -14.82 -3.06
C ASP A 130 -20.04 -15.68 -2.01
N ALA A 131 -20.29 -15.43 -0.72
CA ALA A 131 -19.62 -16.10 0.39
C ALA A 131 -20.63 -16.66 1.39
N LYS A 132 -20.44 -17.94 1.75
CA LYS A 132 -21.28 -18.69 2.69
C LYS A 132 -20.38 -19.40 3.69
N SER A 133 -20.26 -18.82 4.87
CA SER A 133 -19.35 -19.30 5.92
C SER A 133 -20.02 -20.21 6.95
N ASP A 134 -21.35 -20.15 7.10
CA ASP A 134 -22.08 -20.81 8.19
C ASP A 134 -21.91 -22.34 8.22
N SER A 135 -21.84 -22.97 7.04
CA SER A 135 -21.70 -24.42 6.88
C SER A 135 -20.26 -24.92 6.96
N LEU A 136 -19.26 -24.02 7.02
CA LEU A 136 -17.86 -24.42 7.06
C LEU A 136 -17.46 -24.87 8.46
N ASP A 137 -16.59 -25.87 8.53
CA ASP A 137 -15.89 -26.20 9.78
C ASP A 137 -14.78 -25.18 10.07
N LEU A 138 -14.06 -25.36 11.18
CA LEU A 138 -13.01 -24.43 11.57
C LEU A 138 -11.91 -24.30 10.50
N GLN A 139 -11.47 -25.42 9.92
CA GLN A 139 -10.41 -25.42 8.90
C GLN A 139 -10.89 -24.76 7.60
N GLY A 140 -12.13 -25.01 7.19
CA GLY A 140 -12.76 -24.36 6.04
C GLY A 140 -12.85 -22.85 6.21
N LEU A 141 -13.20 -22.36 7.41
CA LEU A 141 -13.23 -20.93 7.72
C LEU A 141 -11.84 -20.28 7.66
N ILE A 142 -10.82 -20.95 8.21
CA ILE A 142 -9.43 -20.47 8.15
C ILE A 142 -8.95 -20.42 6.70
N LYS A 143 -9.20 -21.48 5.91
CA LYS A 143 -8.81 -21.53 4.50
C LYS A 143 -9.52 -20.47 3.67
N GLN A 144 -10.82 -20.27 3.89
CA GLN A 144 -11.60 -19.21 3.25
C GLN A 144 -11.03 -17.82 3.62
N GLY A 145 -10.78 -17.57 4.91
CA GLY A 145 -10.25 -16.30 5.40
C GLY A 145 -8.85 -15.98 4.84
N ASN A 146 -7.95 -16.96 4.83
CA ASN A 146 -6.61 -16.83 4.24
C ASN A 146 -6.68 -16.51 2.73
N ALA A 147 -7.58 -17.16 2.00
CA ALA A 147 -7.73 -16.90 0.58
C ALA A 147 -8.27 -15.48 0.34
N PHE A 148 -9.28 -15.04 1.09
CA PHE A 148 -9.73 -13.65 1.01
C PHE A 148 -8.63 -12.64 1.36
N TYR A 149 -7.82 -12.91 2.38
CA TYR A 149 -6.69 -12.06 2.76
C TYR A 149 -5.68 -11.94 1.61
N ASN A 150 -5.29 -13.06 0.99
CA ASN A 150 -4.33 -13.08 -0.10
C ASN A 150 -4.87 -12.43 -1.39
N LEU A 151 -6.18 -12.44 -1.59
CA LEU A 151 -6.87 -11.72 -2.67
C LEU A 151 -7.07 -10.22 -2.37
N GLY A 152 -6.65 -9.73 -1.19
CA GLY A 152 -6.85 -8.35 -0.76
C GLY A 152 -8.28 -8.01 -0.33
N LEU A 153 -9.15 -9.01 -0.16
CA LEU A 153 -10.55 -8.88 0.22
C LEU A 153 -10.70 -8.93 1.76
N TYR A 154 -10.11 -7.94 2.44
CA TYR A 154 -9.93 -7.98 3.89
C TYR A 154 -11.23 -8.00 4.72
N ASP A 155 -12.32 -7.38 4.26
CA ASP A 155 -13.61 -7.44 4.96
C ASP A 155 -14.17 -8.87 5.01
N TYR A 156 -14.06 -9.61 3.89
CA TYR A 156 -14.47 -11.01 3.82
C TYR A 156 -13.54 -11.91 4.64
N ALA A 157 -12.23 -11.64 4.62
CA ALA A 157 -11.27 -12.33 5.48
C ALA A 157 -11.61 -12.14 6.96
N ALA A 158 -11.94 -10.91 7.38
CA ALA A 158 -12.32 -10.60 8.76
C ALA A 158 -13.61 -11.34 9.16
N ALA A 159 -14.60 -11.41 8.27
CA ALA A 159 -15.84 -12.16 8.53
C ALA A 159 -15.55 -13.66 8.75
N SER A 160 -14.76 -14.30 7.87
CA SER A 160 -14.40 -15.72 8.00
C SER A 160 -13.64 -15.99 9.30
N TYR A 161 -12.68 -15.14 9.66
CA TYR A 161 -11.92 -15.28 10.91
C TYR A 161 -12.76 -15.04 12.16
N LYS A 162 -13.71 -14.10 12.11
CA LYS A 162 -14.67 -13.89 13.20
C LYS A 162 -15.52 -15.15 13.44
N SER A 163 -16.00 -15.79 12.37
CA SER A 163 -16.68 -17.09 12.49
C SER A 163 -15.75 -18.20 13.00
N ALA A 164 -14.46 -18.20 12.60
CA ALA A 164 -13.49 -19.17 13.10
C ALA A 164 -13.26 -19.05 14.61
N ILE A 165 -13.15 -17.82 15.13
CA ILE A 165 -13.04 -17.53 16.57
C ILE A 165 -14.26 -18.07 17.34
N GLN A 166 -15.46 -17.87 16.80
CA GLN A 166 -16.69 -18.40 17.41
C GLN A 166 -16.69 -19.93 17.50
N LYS A 167 -16.08 -20.63 16.54
CA LYS A 167 -15.98 -22.10 16.55
C LYS A 167 -14.83 -22.64 17.38
N SER A 168 -13.68 -21.97 17.41
CA SER A 168 -12.47 -22.47 18.09
C SER A 168 -12.46 -22.24 19.59
N GLY A 169 -13.23 -21.28 20.11
CA GLY A 169 -13.34 -21.05 21.55
C GLY A 169 -12.13 -20.33 22.18
N SER A 170 -11.39 -19.56 21.38
CA SER A 170 -10.20 -18.76 21.75
C SER A 170 -8.85 -19.43 21.44
N ASP A 171 -8.57 -19.66 20.17
CA ASP A 171 -7.22 -20.01 19.69
C ASP A 171 -6.37 -18.73 19.50
N PRO A 172 -5.18 -18.63 20.11
CA PRO A 172 -4.33 -17.42 20.01
C PRO A 172 -3.88 -17.12 18.58
N GLN A 173 -3.55 -18.12 17.76
CA GLN A 173 -3.10 -17.88 16.39
C GLN A 173 -4.23 -17.33 15.52
N ILE A 174 -5.46 -17.81 15.71
CA ILE A 174 -6.64 -17.30 15.00
C ILE A 174 -6.93 -15.86 15.42
N LEU A 175 -6.84 -15.55 16.71
CA LEU A 175 -7.01 -14.20 17.24
C LEU A 175 -5.93 -13.24 16.70
N ALA A 176 -4.67 -13.68 16.66
CA ALA A 176 -3.57 -12.91 16.08
C ALA A 176 -3.82 -12.61 14.60
N LYS A 177 -4.18 -13.62 13.81
CA LYS A 177 -4.51 -13.43 12.38
C LYS A 177 -5.72 -12.54 12.15
N TYR A 178 -6.74 -12.64 12.99
CA TYR A 178 -7.85 -11.69 12.95
C TYR A 178 -7.39 -10.26 13.23
N GLY A 179 -6.48 -10.06 14.19
CA GLY A 179 -5.82 -8.78 14.44
C GLY A 179 -5.07 -8.23 13.22
N ASP A 180 -4.28 -9.06 12.54
CA ASP A 180 -3.52 -8.68 11.33
C ASP A 180 -4.45 -8.21 10.19
N ILE A 181 -5.57 -8.91 10.01
CA ILE A 181 -6.59 -8.56 9.01
C ILE A 181 -7.23 -7.20 9.37
N LEU A 182 -7.54 -6.98 10.65
CA LEU A 182 -8.13 -5.72 11.11
C LEU A 182 -7.16 -4.54 10.99
N VAL A 183 -5.85 -4.77 11.15
CA VAL A 183 -4.79 -3.80 10.82
C VAL A 183 -4.85 -3.43 9.34
N GLY A 184 -4.96 -4.42 8.44
CA GLY A 184 -5.13 -4.18 7.00
C GLY A 184 -6.37 -3.33 6.66
N LEU A 185 -7.43 -3.45 7.47
CA LEU A 185 -8.66 -2.64 7.37
C LEU A 185 -8.57 -1.28 8.09
N SER A 186 -7.44 -0.95 8.69
CA SER A 186 -7.29 0.23 9.57
C SER A 186 -8.26 0.26 10.76
N ARG A 187 -8.76 -0.90 11.20
CA ARG A 187 -9.66 -1.08 12.36
C ARG A 187 -8.83 -1.31 13.62
N TRP A 188 -7.99 -0.33 13.94
CA TRP A 188 -6.93 -0.41 14.95
C TRP A 188 -7.43 -0.80 16.35
N GLU A 189 -8.59 -0.28 16.77
CA GLU A 189 -9.14 -0.56 18.10
C GLU A 189 -9.60 -2.02 18.24
N GLU A 190 -10.17 -2.60 17.18
CA GLU A 190 -10.54 -4.01 17.16
C GLU A 190 -9.31 -4.91 17.06
N ALA A 191 -8.31 -4.50 16.26
CA ALA A 191 -7.04 -5.22 16.15
C ALA A 191 -6.33 -5.30 17.51
N LYS A 192 -6.23 -4.17 18.22
CA LYS A 192 -5.72 -4.09 19.60
C LYS A 192 -6.42 -5.10 20.51
N ASN A 193 -7.76 -5.17 20.45
CA ASN A 193 -8.52 -6.10 21.30
C ASN A 193 -8.26 -7.57 20.93
N ALA A 194 -8.18 -7.91 19.65
CA ALA A 194 -7.88 -9.26 19.19
C ALA A 194 -6.47 -9.71 19.61
N TYR A 195 -5.47 -8.84 19.43
CA TYR A 195 -4.10 -9.11 19.87
C TYR A 195 -4.00 -9.25 21.40
N ASN A 196 -4.65 -8.37 22.16
CA ASN A 196 -4.65 -8.48 23.63
C ASN A 196 -5.26 -9.81 24.10
N GLN A 197 -6.35 -10.27 23.48
CA GLN A 197 -6.91 -11.60 23.73
C GLN A 197 -5.93 -12.71 23.38
N SER A 198 -5.29 -12.66 22.21
CA SER A 198 -4.25 -13.62 21.82
C SER A 198 -3.12 -13.69 22.86
N LEU A 199 -2.56 -12.53 23.23
CA LEU A 199 -1.43 -12.40 24.15
C LEU A 199 -1.77 -12.84 25.58
N SER A 200 -3.05 -12.72 25.98
CA SER A 200 -3.52 -13.23 27.28
C SER A 200 -3.49 -14.76 27.35
N LEU A 201 -3.58 -15.44 26.21
CA LEU A 201 -3.53 -16.90 26.11
C LEU A 201 -2.10 -17.39 25.91
N LYS A 202 -1.34 -16.73 25.04
CA LYS A 202 0.05 -17.08 24.74
C LYS A 202 0.83 -15.83 24.33
N GLN A 203 1.90 -15.56 25.07
CA GLN A 203 2.87 -14.53 24.69
C GLN A 203 3.60 -14.95 23.41
N ASP A 204 3.73 -14.00 22.50
CA ASP A 204 4.31 -14.21 21.19
C ASP A 204 4.94 -12.91 20.70
N THR A 205 6.19 -12.98 20.24
CA THR A 205 7.00 -11.80 19.90
C THR A 205 6.42 -11.03 18.71
N ASP A 206 5.92 -11.73 17.68
CA ASP A 206 5.36 -11.12 16.48
C ASP A 206 4.01 -10.45 16.78
N VAL A 207 3.20 -11.10 17.63
CA VAL A 207 1.93 -10.54 18.10
C VAL A 207 2.16 -9.32 18.99
N LEU A 208 3.16 -9.32 19.88
CA LEU A 208 3.54 -8.16 20.68
C LEU A 208 3.97 -6.97 19.81
N ASN A 209 4.76 -7.23 18.76
CA ASN A 209 5.18 -6.22 17.81
C ASN A 209 3.97 -5.61 17.06
N SER A 210 3.06 -6.47 16.58
CA SER A 210 1.85 -6.04 15.86
C SER A 210 0.86 -5.29 16.78
N TYR A 211 0.75 -5.74 18.04
CA TYR A 211 -0.01 -5.07 19.09
C TYR A 211 0.54 -3.66 19.38
N GLY A 212 1.85 -3.54 19.56
CA GLY A 212 2.53 -2.25 19.68
C GLY A 212 2.26 -1.35 18.47
N GLY A 213 2.39 -1.89 17.25
CA GLY A 213 2.08 -1.16 16.02
C GLY A 213 0.66 -0.58 15.98
N ALA A 214 -0.35 -1.38 16.37
CA ALA A 214 -1.74 -0.92 16.47
C ALA A 214 -1.90 0.19 17.54
N LEU A 215 -1.21 0.08 18.68
CA LEU A 215 -1.21 1.10 19.73
C LEU A 215 -0.59 2.43 19.26
N VAL A 216 0.47 2.39 18.46
CA VAL A 216 1.04 3.59 17.81
C VAL A 216 -0.01 4.30 16.95
N GLN A 217 -0.79 3.55 16.14
CA GLN A 217 -1.86 4.15 15.32
C GLN A 217 -2.94 4.82 16.15
N LEU A 218 -3.23 4.24 17.32
CA LEU A 218 -4.16 4.78 18.30
C LEU A 218 -3.56 5.91 19.17
N LYS A 219 -2.29 6.28 18.93
CA LYS A 219 -1.53 7.29 19.70
C LYS A 219 -1.36 6.92 21.18
N LYS A 220 -1.46 5.64 21.52
CA LYS A 220 -1.24 5.07 22.85
C LYS A 220 0.24 4.70 23.00
N TYR A 221 1.11 5.70 22.94
CA TYR A 221 2.55 5.48 22.77
C TYR A 221 3.19 4.80 23.98
N GLU A 222 2.78 5.14 25.20
CA GLU A 222 3.30 4.51 26.42
C GLU A 222 2.91 3.03 26.51
N GLU A 223 1.66 2.69 26.20
CA GLU A 223 1.22 1.28 26.12
C GLU A 223 1.97 0.54 25.01
N SER A 224 2.23 1.22 23.88
CA SER A 224 3.00 0.66 22.78
C SER A 224 4.44 0.33 23.18
N LEU A 225 5.11 1.22 23.93
CA LEU A 225 6.47 0.98 24.43
C LEU A 225 6.52 -0.22 25.36
N VAL A 226 5.49 -0.45 26.18
CA VAL A 226 5.41 -1.66 27.02
C VAL A 226 5.39 -2.91 26.14
N ALA A 227 4.56 -2.94 25.10
CA ALA A 227 4.46 -4.08 24.19
C ALA A 227 5.77 -4.34 23.42
N PHE A 228 6.41 -3.29 22.87
CA PHE A 228 7.69 -3.43 22.18
C PHE A 228 8.81 -3.85 23.12
N ASN A 229 8.86 -3.33 24.35
CA ASN A 229 9.84 -3.76 25.34
C ASN A 229 9.65 -5.23 25.73
N GLN A 230 8.41 -5.71 25.87
CA GLN A 230 8.15 -7.14 26.08
C GLN A 230 8.65 -7.99 24.91
N SER A 231 8.37 -7.55 23.68
CA SER A 231 8.90 -8.19 22.46
C SER A 231 10.43 -8.25 22.46
N LEU A 232 11.10 -7.14 22.79
CA LEU A 232 12.56 -7.03 22.84
C LEU A 232 13.22 -7.79 24.00
N VAL A 233 12.49 -8.05 25.08
CA VAL A 233 12.96 -8.96 26.16
C VAL A 233 12.97 -10.40 25.67
N MET A 234 11.98 -10.81 24.87
CA MET A 234 11.89 -12.15 24.29
C MET A 234 12.85 -12.32 23.11
N GLU A 235 12.99 -11.29 22.27
CA GLU A 235 13.85 -11.27 21.09
C GLU A 235 14.56 -9.90 20.95
N PRO A 236 15.76 -9.76 21.55
CA PRO A 236 16.51 -8.49 21.49
C PRO A 236 16.92 -8.06 20.07
N SER A 237 16.98 -9.01 19.14
CA SER A 237 17.35 -8.82 17.73
C SER A 237 16.15 -8.61 16.81
N ASN A 238 14.99 -8.21 17.31
CA ASN A 238 13.83 -7.93 16.46
C ASN A 238 13.90 -6.49 15.90
N PRO A 239 14.19 -6.30 14.60
CA PRO A 239 14.33 -4.96 14.02
C PRO A 239 12.99 -4.21 13.98
N GLY A 240 11.88 -4.92 13.81
CA GLY A 240 10.53 -4.36 13.78
C GLY A 240 10.15 -3.73 15.11
N ALA A 241 10.45 -4.40 16.23
CA ALA A 241 10.18 -3.89 17.57
C ALA A 241 11.02 -2.65 17.88
N TRP A 242 12.30 -2.59 17.46
CA TRP A 242 13.13 -1.38 17.60
C TRP A 242 12.59 -0.20 16.77
N ALA A 243 12.16 -0.43 15.53
CA ALA A 243 11.53 0.60 14.72
C ALA A 243 10.19 1.06 15.31
N GLY A 244 9.42 0.12 15.87
CA GLY A 244 8.19 0.40 16.62
C GLY A 244 8.43 1.30 17.83
N THR A 245 9.41 0.97 18.67
CA THR A 245 9.86 1.79 19.80
C THR A 245 10.21 3.20 19.33
N ALA A 246 10.99 3.32 18.26
CA ALA A 246 11.37 4.62 17.71
C ALA A 246 10.17 5.49 17.30
N ARG A 247 9.14 4.88 16.70
CA ARG A 247 7.88 5.57 16.33
C ARG A 247 7.07 6.00 17.55
N ALA A 248 7.01 5.16 18.58
CA ALA A 248 6.36 5.50 19.84
C ALA A 248 7.06 6.65 20.56
N ASP A 249 8.40 6.61 20.67
CA ASP A 249 9.23 7.67 21.24
C ASP A 249 9.05 8.99 20.48
N LEU A 250 9.00 8.94 19.14
CA LEU A 250 8.72 10.12 18.33
C LEU A 250 7.33 10.70 18.61
N GLY A 251 6.32 9.84 18.83
CA GLY A 251 4.98 10.23 19.27
C GLY A 251 4.97 10.95 20.62
N LEU A 252 5.87 10.54 21.53
CA LEU A 252 6.13 11.17 22.83
C LEU A 252 7.06 12.39 22.74
N LYS A 253 7.49 12.78 21.53
CA LYS A 253 8.45 13.86 21.27
C LYS A 253 9.85 13.61 21.85
N GLN A 254 10.19 12.36 22.11
CA GLN A 254 11.50 11.90 22.54
C GLN A 254 12.40 11.65 21.32
N VAL A 255 12.84 12.75 20.70
CA VAL A 255 13.52 12.72 19.39
C VAL A 255 14.86 11.98 19.45
N ASN A 256 15.60 12.08 20.55
CA ASN A 256 16.91 11.45 20.69
C ASN A 256 16.79 9.93 20.89
N GLU A 257 15.86 9.52 21.75
CA GLU A 257 15.52 8.13 22.03
C GLU A 257 15.02 7.45 20.75
N SER A 258 14.16 8.14 20.00
CA SER A 258 13.70 7.71 18.68
C SER A 258 14.86 7.47 17.70
N ALA A 259 15.82 8.39 17.62
CA ALA A 259 16.99 8.24 16.75
C ALA A 259 17.85 7.01 17.14
N VAL A 260 18.03 6.78 18.44
CA VAL A 260 18.76 5.60 18.95
C VAL A 260 18.04 4.30 18.58
N ALA A 261 16.73 4.24 18.78
CA ALA A 261 15.94 3.05 18.48
C ALA A 261 15.90 2.74 16.96
N PHE A 262 15.73 3.76 16.11
CA PHE A 262 15.85 3.58 14.66
C PHE A 262 17.22 3.06 14.24
N LYS A 263 18.29 3.63 14.81
CA LYS A 263 19.65 3.17 14.52
C LYS A 263 19.86 1.71 14.90
N LYS A 264 19.35 1.27 16.06
CA LYS A 264 19.40 -0.14 16.48
C LYS A 264 18.65 -1.06 15.52
N SER A 265 17.46 -0.67 15.08
CA SER A 265 16.71 -1.43 14.06
C SER A 265 17.53 -1.63 12.79
N LEU A 266 18.15 -0.54 12.30
CA LEU A 266 18.94 -0.54 11.06
C LEU A 266 20.31 -1.22 11.19
N ASP A 267 20.84 -1.34 12.41
CA ASP A 267 22.05 -2.12 12.70
C ASP A 267 21.79 -3.62 12.70
N ILE A 268 20.57 -4.03 13.04
CA ILE A 268 20.11 -5.42 12.95
C ILE A 268 19.76 -5.77 11.50
N ASP A 269 18.94 -4.94 10.86
CA ASP A 269 18.53 -5.12 9.47
C ASP A 269 18.55 -3.80 8.70
N ALA A 270 19.54 -3.67 7.81
CA ALA A 270 19.70 -2.49 6.97
C ALA A 270 18.82 -2.51 5.71
N SER A 271 18.09 -3.60 5.43
CA SER A 271 17.23 -3.79 4.25
C SER A 271 15.79 -3.26 4.45
N GLN A 272 15.68 -2.18 5.22
CA GLN A 272 14.41 -1.54 5.58
C GLN A 272 14.34 -0.13 4.98
N PRO A 273 13.99 0.01 3.68
CA PRO A 273 14.02 1.30 2.98
C PRO A 273 13.23 2.42 3.68
N LEU A 274 12.03 2.09 4.17
CA LEU A 274 11.16 3.05 4.86
C LEU A 274 11.71 3.44 6.23
N VAL A 275 12.37 2.53 6.94
CA VAL A 275 12.99 2.82 8.24
C VAL A 275 14.18 3.77 8.07
N TRP A 276 14.96 3.65 6.99
CA TRP A 276 15.98 4.64 6.64
C TRP A 276 15.40 6.04 6.42
N LYS A 277 14.25 6.13 5.72
CA LYS A 277 13.55 7.40 5.50
C LYS A 277 13.08 8.01 6.82
N GLU A 278 12.41 7.22 7.66
CA GLU A 278 11.93 7.67 8.97
C GLU A 278 13.09 8.10 9.89
N TYR A 279 14.19 7.36 9.88
CA TYR A 279 15.40 7.71 10.61
C TYR A 279 15.97 9.06 10.13
N GLY A 280 16.04 9.28 8.81
CA GLY A 280 16.43 10.57 8.24
C GLY A 280 15.53 11.72 8.69
N ASP A 281 14.21 11.51 8.74
CA ASP A 281 13.24 12.49 9.23
C ASP A 281 13.48 12.85 10.71
N VAL A 282 13.81 11.87 11.55
CA VAL A 282 14.15 12.11 12.97
C VAL A 282 15.46 12.87 13.10
N LEU A 283 16.49 12.50 12.35
CA LEU A 283 17.79 13.18 12.35
C LEU A 283 17.68 14.63 11.86
N LEU A 284 16.85 14.89 10.86
CA LEU A 284 16.59 16.24 10.37
C LEU A 284 15.89 17.12 11.43
N LYS A 285 15.04 16.52 12.26
CA LYS A 285 14.38 17.20 13.39
C LYS A 285 15.33 17.50 14.54
N SER A 286 16.36 16.70 14.75
CA SER A 286 17.41 16.94 15.74
C SER A 286 18.60 17.75 15.19
N ASP A 287 18.46 18.37 14.01
CA ASP A 287 19.48 19.14 13.30
C ASP A 287 20.77 18.36 12.96
N ASN A 288 20.72 17.03 13.02
CA ASN A 288 21.80 16.16 12.54
C ASN A 288 21.69 15.96 11.02
N ASN A 289 21.93 17.04 10.29
CA ASN A 289 21.60 17.14 8.86
C ASN A 289 22.48 16.24 7.96
N ASN A 290 23.77 16.05 8.30
CA ASN A 290 24.66 15.19 7.50
C ASN A 290 24.26 13.71 7.60
N ASP A 291 23.90 13.24 8.81
CA ASP A 291 23.43 11.87 8.98
C ASP A 291 22.05 11.68 8.35
N ALA A 292 21.18 12.71 8.41
CA ALA A 292 19.88 12.69 7.74
C ALA A 292 20.02 12.50 6.22
N ILE A 293 20.92 13.26 5.59
CA ILE A 293 21.28 13.11 4.16
C ILE A 293 21.67 11.67 3.84
N THR A 294 22.58 11.09 4.64
CA THR A 294 23.04 9.70 4.46
C THR A 294 21.88 8.70 4.57
N ALA A 295 20.97 8.92 5.53
CA ALA A 295 19.81 8.06 5.71
C ALA A 295 18.84 8.15 4.52
N TYR A 296 18.56 9.35 4.00
CA TYR A 296 17.74 9.53 2.80
C TYR A 296 18.37 8.90 1.56
N GLU A 297 19.68 9.03 1.37
CA GLU A 297 20.39 8.40 0.25
C GLU A 297 20.25 6.87 0.28
N LYS A 298 20.36 6.26 1.46
CA LYS A 298 20.13 4.81 1.64
C LYS A 298 18.69 4.41 1.33
N ALA A 299 17.70 5.19 1.79
CA ALA A 299 16.29 4.93 1.49
C ALA A 299 16.02 5.00 -0.03
N ILE A 300 16.50 6.04 -0.69
CA ILE A 300 16.34 6.23 -2.15
C ILE A 300 17.02 5.12 -2.93
N ALA A 301 18.25 4.73 -2.54
CA ALA A 301 18.99 3.64 -3.18
C ALA A 301 18.27 2.28 -3.06
N GLN A 302 17.46 2.11 -2.00
CA GLN A 302 16.62 0.91 -1.79
C GLN A 302 15.21 1.05 -2.39
N GLY A 303 14.98 2.05 -3.25
CA GLY A 303 13.75 2.18 -4.02
C GLY A 303 12.67 3.03 -3.37
N VAL A 304 12.92 3.68 -2.22
CA VAL A 304 11.97 4.68 -1.72
C VAL A 304 11.87 5.82 -2.71
N SER A 305 10.67 6.04 -3.21
CA SER A 305 10.36 7.11 -4.16
C SER A 305 9.08 7.80 -3.71
N GLY A 306 9.00 9.10 -3.96
CA GLY A 306 7.92 9.94 -3.48
C GLY A 306 8.37 11.39 -3.37
N ALA A 307 7.47 12.34 -3.62
CA ALA A 307 7.83 13.75 -3.51
C ALA A 307 8.26 14.15 -2.10
N ASP A 308 7.72 13.49 -1.08
CA ASP A 308 7.97 13.76 0.34
C ASP A 308 9.43 13.49 0.74
N ILE A 309 10.01 12.35 0.37
CA ILE A 309 11.41 12.03 0.71
C ILE A 309 12.38 13.01 0.04
N TYR A 310 12.14 13.41 -1.22
CA TYR A 310 12.98 14.37 -1.93
C TYR A 310 12.84 15.79 -1.37
N ILE A 311 11.67 16.15 -0.83
CA ILE A 311 11.47 17.41 -0.11
C ILE A 311 12.30 17.42 1.19
N SER A 312 12.21 16.36 2.00
CA SER A 312 12.98 16.27 3.24
C SER A 312 14.49 16.22 2.97
N TYR A 313 14.92 15.43 1.98
CA TYR A 313 16.32 15.34 1.54
C TYR A 313 16.85 16.69 1.07
N GLY A 314 16.11 17.39 0.20
CA GLY A 314 16.46 18.75 -0.23
C GLY A 314 16.51 19.75 0.93
N GLY A 315 15.63 19.61 1.91
CA GLY A 315 15.65 20.40 3.14
C GLY A 315 16.92 20.19 3.96
N ALA A 316 17.33 18.94 4.15
CA ALA A 316 18.58 18.59 4.83
C ALA A 316 19.83 19.14 4.09
N LEU A 317 19.86 19.00 2.76
CA LEU A 317 20.93 19.52 1.91
C LEU A 317 21.08 21.06 2.01
N ARG A 318 19.98 21.80 2.05
CA ARG A 318 20.02 23.27 2.24
C ARG A 318 20.61 23.66 3.57
N LYS A 319 20.27 22.95 4.65
CA LYS A 319 20.79 23.24 6.00
C LYS A 319 22.31 23.08 6.10
N VAL A 320 22.92 22.23 5.26
CA VAL A 320 24.38 22.06 5.19
C VAL A 320 25.05 22.85 4.05
N GLY A 321 24.29 23.68 3.33
CA GLY A 321 24.81 24.54 2.26
C GLY A 321 24.99 23.87 0.89
N ARG A 322 24.55 22.61 0.71
CA ARG A 322 24.57 21.87 -0.57
C ARG A 322 23.42 22.30 -1.48
N ASN A 323 23.39 23.59 -1.84
CA ASN A 323 22.23 24.22 -2.48
C ASN A 323 21.89 23.65 -3.87
N ALA A 324 22.89 23.37 -4.71
CA ALA A 324 22.66 22.82 -6.06
C ALA A 324 22.00 21.43 -6.01
N GLU A 325 22.45 20.59 -5.08
CA GLU A 325 21.88 19.25 -4.89
C GLU A 325 20.48 19.32 -4.30
N ALA A 326 20.25 20.28 -3.39
CA ALA A 326 18.91 20.53 -2.87
C ALA A 326 17.94 20.96 -3.97
N GLU A 327 18.34 21.86 -4.87
CA GLU A 327 17.51 22.29 -6.00
C GLU A 327 17.14 21.12 -6.92
N ASN A 328 18.09 20.22 -7.19
CA ASN A 328 17.84 19.00 -7.95
C ASN A 328 16.83 18.10 -7.23
N ALA A 329 16.98 17.86 -5.94
CA ALA A 329 16.04 17.06 -5.15
C ALA A 329 14.61 17.66 -5.20
N ILE A 330 14.48 18.98 -5.02
CA ILE A 330 13.19 19.66 -5.09
C ILE A 330 12.59 19.62 -6.51
N ALA A 331 13.41 19.70 -7.56
CA ALA A 331 12.93 19.54 -8.94
C ALA A 331 12.39 18.13 -9.20
N THR A 332 13.08 17.10 -8.70
CA THR A 332 12.61 15.70 -8.75
C THR A 332 11.25 15.56 -8.06
N ALA A 333 11.11 16.10 -6.85
CA ALA A 333 9.83 16.08 -6.11
C ALA A 333 8.68 16.72 -6.90
N ARG A 334 8.91 17.88 -7.53
CA ARG A 334 7.89 18.56 -8.37
C ARG A 334 7.48 17.71 -9.57
N SER A 335 8.46 17.07 -10.25
CA SER A 335 8.17 16.22 -11.40
C SER A 335 7.27 15.03 -11.06
N MET A 336 7.39 14.50 -9.84
CA MET A 336 6.54 13.42 -9.32
C MET A 336 5.12 13.91 -9.05
N GLN A 337 4.97 15.09 -8.44
CA GLN A 337 3.67 15.71 -8.19
C GLN A 337 2.92 16.06 -9.48
N SER A 338 3.62 16.56 -10.50
CA SER A 338 2.99 16.86 -11.80
C SER A 338 2.45 15.61 -12.48
N LYS A 339 3.12 14.45 -12.34
CA LYS A 339 2.64 13.18 -12.90
C LYS A 339 1.37 12.69 -12.20
N LEU A 340 1.30 12.82 -10.87
CA LEU A 340 0.09 12.52 -10.08
C LEU A 340 -1.10 13.41 -10.46
N TYR A 341 -0.83 14.69 -10.77
CA TYR A 341 -1.89 15.61 -11.19
C TYR A 341 -2.43 15.25 -12.58
N ILE A 342 -1.56 14.86 -13.52
CA ILE A 342 -1.97 14.44 -14.87
C ILE A 342 -2.75 13.12 -14.82
N SER A 343 -2.30 12.12 -14.05
CA SER A 343 -3.03 10.85 -13.91
C SER A 343 -4.43 11.03 -13.32
N ASN A 344 -4.62 12.02 -12.44
CA ASN A 344 -5.93 12.35 -11.87
C ASN A 344 -6.84 13.13 -12.84
N ILE A 345 -6.28 13.79 -13.86
CA ILE A 345 -7.04 14.43 -14.94
C ILE A 345 -7.53 13.38 -15.94
N ASP A 346 -6.68 12.41 -16.31
CA ASP A 346 -7.06 11.34 -17.24
C ASP A 346 -8.11 10.38 -16.64
N GLY A 347 -8.22 10.32 -15.31
CA GLY A 347 -9.21 9.52 -14.58
C GLY A 347 -10.61 10.15 -14.45
N ASN A 348 -10.81 11.44 -14.76
CA ASN A 348 -12.14 12.05 -14.72
C ASN A 348 -12.17 13.46 -15.33
N VAL A 349 -12.25 13.57 -16.66
CA VAL A 349 -12.73 14.80 -17.31
C VAL A 349 -13.66 14.46 -18.47
N HIS A 350 -14.92 14.14 -18.15
CA HIS A 350 -16.03 14.54 -19.01
C HIS A 350 -16.26 16.04 -18.82
N CYS A 351 -15.47 16.86 -19.53
CA CYS A 351 -15.87 18.23 -19.82
C CYS A 351 -16.91 18.18 -20.94
N THR A 352 -18.20 18.21 -20.59
CA THR A 352 -19.23 18.64 -21.52
C THR A 352 -19.06 20.14 -21.77
N ALA A 353 -18.42 20.47 -22.88
CA ALA A 353 -18.42 21.82 -23.43
C ALA A 353 -19.70 22.03 -24.26
N GLY A 354 -20.43 23.10 -23.96
CA GLY A 354 -21.48 23.69 -24.82
C GLY A 354 -22.84 23.78 -24.11
N GLY A 355 -23.45 24.94 -23.92
CA GLY A 355 -23.12 26.29 -24.36
C GLY A 355 -24.35 27.19 -24.28
N ALA A 356 -24.11 28.44 -23.93
CA ALA A 356 -24.85 29.66 -24.25
C ALA A 356 -26.24 29.94 -23.65
N MET A 357 -26.28 31.13 -23.03
CA MET A 357 -27.44 31.95 -22.68
C MET A 357 -28.35 32.24 -23.88
N ALA A 358 -29.66 32.09 -23.68
CA ALA A 358 -30.72 33.10 -23.92
C ALA A 358 -32.01 32.60 -23.26
#